data_AF-A0A077FIX7-F1
#
_entry.id   AF-A0A077FIX7-F1
#
_cell.length_a   1.000
_cell.length_b   1.000
_cell.length_c   1.000
_cell.angle_alpha   90.00
_cell.angle_beta   90.00
_cell.angle_gamma   90.00
#
_symmetry.space_group_name_H-M   'P 1'
#
loop_
_entity.id
_entity.type
_entity.pdbx_description
1 polymer ?
#
loop_
_entity_poly.entity_id
_entity_poly.type
_entity_poly.pdbx_seq_one_letter_code
_entity_poly.pdbx_strand_id
1 'polypeptide(L)'
;MGFTSKRGRPRRNPDNSNIITKELSIKHKAGLTREPLDIFLAKGILSNIEHKAGGYLRKLYTLRFSIFHLKAYDHSYVKGRSLDNYDEEWLKIKNLEYQEAILILRSCKAFSVVTNLCLFNQFPRSFSYALKQPFNELKVIAEERYNEIEVLKYGLGKLAEFFGIIANIDYANQNSQA
;
A
#
# COMPACT_ATOMS: atom_id res chain seq x y z
N MET A 1 23.86 43.34 -17.49
CA MET A 1 22.62 42.64 -17.08
C MET A 1 23.00 41.45 -16.23
N GLY A 2 22.72 41.47 -14.92
CA GLY A 2 23.13 40.41 -13.99
C GLY A 2 22.03 39.37 -13.81
N PHE A 3 22.25 38.14 -14.30
CA PHE A 3 21.38 37.01 -13.98
C PHE A 3 21.58 36.61 -12.52
N THR A 4 20.50 36.58 -11.73
CA THR A 4 20.56 36.15 -10.33
C THR A 4 20.89 34.66 -10.27
N SER A 5 21.96 34.30 -9.56
CA SER A 5 22.42 32.90 -9.36
C SER A 5 21.47 32.02 -8.53
N LYS A 6 20.27 32.54 -8.20
CA LYS A 6 19.26 31.89 -7.36
C LYS A 6 18.13 31.24 -8.15
N ARG A 7 18.29 30.97 -9.44
CA ARG A 7 17.39 30.07 -10.18
C ARG A 7 17.79 28.62 -9.90
N GLY A 8 17.38 28.11 -8.75
CA GLY A 8 17.52 26.71 -8.36
C GLY A 8 16.32 26.27 -7.52
N ARG A 9 16.04 24.96 -7.53
CA ARG A 9 14.98 24.34 -6.72
C ARG A 9 15.09 24.83 -5.26
N PRO A 10 13.99 25.25 -4.61
CA PRO A 10 14.01 25.70 -3.22
C PRO A 10 14.76 24.69 -2.36
N ARG A 11 15.74 25.17 -1.56
CA ARG A 11 16.47 24.30 -0.64
C ARG A 11 15.46 23.64 0.29
N ARG A 12 15.46 22.30 0.35
CA ARG A 12 14.65 21.54 1.30
C ARG A 12 15.07 21.99 2.70
N ASN A 13 14.15 22.54 3.47
CA ASN A 13 14.37 22.75 4.90
C ASN A 13 14.34 21.37 5.57
N PRO A 14 15.44 20.90 6.19
CA PRO A 14 15.51 19.59 6.82
C PRO A 14 14.55 19.44 8.01
N ASP A 15 14.14 20.55 8.64
CA ASP A 15 13.22 20.56 9.79
C ASP A 15 11.74 20.34 9.41
N ASN A 16 11.43 20.25 8.11
CA ASN A 16 10.07 20.10 7.60
C ASN A 16 9.73 18.65 7.20
N SER A 17 10.22 17.66 7.94
CA SER A 17 9.88 16.24 7.72
C SER A 17 8.38 15.95 7.82
N ASN A 18 7.60 16.84 8.46
CA ASN A 18 6.16 16.71 8.65
C ASN A 18 5.30 17.73 7.89
N ILE A 19 5.87 18.56 7.00
CA ILE A 19 5.03 19.50 6.22
C ILE A 19 4.40 18.75 5.04
N ILE A 20 3.30 18.07 5.33
CA ILE A 20 2.20 17.92 4.41
C ILE A 20 1.89 19.34 3.92
N THR A 21 2.12 19.62 2.63
CA THR A 21 1.79 20.93 2.06
C THR A 21 0.33 21.26 2.39
N LYS A 22 0.00 22.54 2.61
CA LYS A 22 -1.40 22.95 2.88
C LYS A 22 -2.36 22.37 1.83
N GLU A 23 -1.91 22.27 0.58
CA GLU A 23 -2.65 21.60 -0.49
C GLU A 23 -2.86 20.10 -0.25
N LEU A 24 -1.83 19.35 0.16
CA LEU A 24 -1.95 17.92 0.45
C LEU A 24 -2.85 17.68 1.67
N SER A 25 -2.79 18.54 2.70
CA SER A 25 -3.66 18.42 3.88
C SER A 25 -5.12 18.75 3.55
N ILE A 26 -5.37 19.75 2.70
CA ILE A 26 -6.70 20.03 2.16
C ILE A 26 -7.21 18.83 1.35
N LYS A 27 -6.37 18.24 0.48
CA LYS A 27 -6.74 17.04 -0.30
C LYS A 27 -7.02 15.82 0.58
N HIS A 28 -6.24 15.62 1.65
CA HIS A 28 -6.48 14.55 2.64
C HIS A 28 -7.77 14.75 3.42
N LYS A 29 -8.07 15.99 3.83
CA LYS A 29 -9.32 16.37 4.49
C LYS A 29 -10.52 16.20 3.57
N ALA A 30 -10.36 16.52 2.28
CA ALA A 30 -11.37 16.32 1.24
C ALA A 30 -11.48 14.86 0.78
N GLY A 31 -10.65 13.94 1.29
CA GLY A 31 -10.66 12.53 0.89
C GLY A 31 -10.17 12.25 -0.54
N LEU A 32 -9.64 13.26 -1.25
CA LEU A 32 -9.24 13.19 -2.65
C LEU A 32 -7.97 12.36 -2.89
N THR A 33 -7.13 12.20 -1.87
CA THR A 33 -5.85 11.47 -1.94
C THR A 33 -5.84 10.17 -1.15
N ARG A 34 -6.99 9.72 -0.62
CA ARG A 34 -7.02 8.49 0.17
C ARG A 34 -7.04 7.29 -0.77
N GLU A 35 -6.10 6.39 -0.56
CA GLU A 35 -6.09 5.13 -1.28
C GLU A 35 -7.31 4.28 -0.88
N PRO A 36 -7.79 3.39 -1.77
CA PRO A 36 -8.93 2.52 -1.45
C PRO A 36 -8.73 1.73 -0.15
N LEU A 37 -7.53 1.23 0.09
CA LEU A 37 -7.21 0.47 1.30
C LEU A 37 -7.39 1.31 2.57
N ASP A 38 -6.94 2.57 2.55
CA ASP A 38 -7.09 3.51 3.68
C ASP A 38 -8.55 3.89 3.93
N ILE A 39 -9.34 4.00 2.86
CA ILE A 39 -10.78 4.26 2.96
C ILE A 39 -11.49 3.11 3.64
N PHE A 40 -11.13 1.87 3.31
CA PHE A 40 -11.71 0.67 3.93
C PHE A 40 -11.34 0.57 5.42
N LEU A 41 -10.11 0.94 5.79
CA LEU A 41 -9.70 1.03 7.19
C LEU A 41 -10.47 2.14 7.93
N ALA A 42 -10.56 3.34 7.35
CA ALA A 42 -11.26 4.47 7.95
C ALA A 42 -12.77 4.22 8.15
N LYS A 43 -13.36 3.35 7.32
CA LYS A 43 -14.75 2.90 7.44
C LYS A 43 -14.95 1.73 8.41
N GLY A 44 -13.88 1.19 9.01
CA GLY A 44 -13.95 0.03 9.91
C GLY A 44 -14.32 -1.28 9.21
N ILE A 45 -14.21 -1.35 7.88
CA ILE A 45 -14.50 -2.57 7.12
C ILE A 45 -13.34 -3.55 7.29
N LEU A 46 -12.12 -3.04 7.20
CA LEU A 46 -10.88 -3.77 7.41
C LEU A 46 -10.30 -3.49 8.79
N SER A 47 -9.64 -4.50 9.36
CA SER A 47 -8.80 -4.36 10.55
C SER A 47 -7.43 -3.76 10.21
N ASN A 48 -6.72 -3.26 11.22
CA ASN A 48 -5.33 -2.80 11.07
C ASN A 48 -4.40 -3.91 10.56
N ILE A 49 -4.69 -5.17 10.90
CA ILE A 49 -3.87 -6.33 10.51
C ILE A 49 -4.03 -6.59 9.00
N GLU A 50 -5.28 -6.61 8.54
CA GLU A 50 -5.63 -6.78 7.12
C GLU A 50 -5.07 -5.62 6.27
N HIS A 51 -5.15 -4.38 6.78
CA HIS A 51 -4.56 -3.21 6.13
C HIS A 51 -3.04 -3.34 5.97
N LYS A 52 -2.33 -3.73 7.04
CA LYS A 52 -0.88 -3.98 6.99
C LYS A 52 -0.53 -5.09 5.99
N ALA A 53 -1.31 -6.17 5.95
CA ALA A 53 -1.11 -7.26 4.99
C ALA A 53 -1.26 -6.78 3.54
N GLY A 54 -2.30 -5.99 3.25
CA GLY A 54 -2.50 -5.37 1.93
C GLY A 54 -1.36 -4.43 1.53
N GLY A 55 -0.88 -3.60 2.47
CA GLY A 55 0.27 -2.73 2.26
C GLY A 55 1.57 -3.50 2.00
N TYR A 56 1.79 -4.60 2.73
CA TYR A 56 2.95 -5.46 2.53
C TYR A 56 2.91 -6.18 1.18
N LEU A 57 1.75 -6.68 0.77
CA LEU A 57 1.56 -7.24 -0.57
C LEU A 57 1.90 -6.22 -1.67
N ARG A 58 1.46 -4.96 -1.52
CA ARG A 58 1.82 -3.89 -2.45
C ARG A 58 3.32 -3.62 -2.48
N LYS A 59 3.99 -3.67 -1.33
CA LYS A 59 5.44 -3.53 -1.24
C LYS A 59 6.14 -4.65 -2.02
N LEU A 60 5.74 -5.90 -1.84
CA LEU A 60 6.28 -7.05 -2.58
C LEU A 60 6.04 -6.93 -4.09
N TYR A 61 4.85 -6.51 -4.52
CA TYR A 61 4.56 -6.24 -5.92
C TYR A 61 5.48 -5.15 -6.48
N THR A 62 5.63 -4.05 -5.75
CA THR A 62 6.51 -2.95 -6.15
C THR A 62 7.94 -3.44 -6.26
N LEU A 63 8.45 -4.21 -5.30
CA LEU A 63 9.79 -4.78 -5.41
C LEU A 63 9.91 -5.63 -6.68
N ARG A 64 9.00 -6.59 -6.91
CA ARG A 64 9.06 -7.49 -8.07
C ARG A 64 9.04 -6.76 -9.42
N PHE A 65 8.22 -5.73 -9.57
CA PHE A 65 8.00 -5.05 -10.86
C PHE A 65 8.67 -3.68 -10.96
N SER A 66 9.29 -3.19 -9.89
CA SER A 66 10.09 -1.97 -9.95
C SER A 66 11.33 -2.23 -10.80
N ILE A 67 11.59 -1.27 -11.69
CA ILE A 67 12.81 -1.27 -12.47
C ILE A 67 13.90 -0.74 -11.54
N PHE A 68 14.48 -1.61 -10.71
CA PHE A 68 15.63 -1.28 -9.86
C PHE A 68 16.82 -0.74 -10.67
N HIS A 69 16.81 -0.95 -11.99
CA HIS A 69 17.85 -0.53 -12.91
C HIS A 69 17.71 0.92 -13.40
N LEU A 70 16.58 1.60 -13.17
CA LEU A 70 16.39 3.01 -13.59
C LEU A 70 16.85 3.95 -12.47
N LYS A 71 18.17 4.09 -12.31
CA LYS A 71 18.74 5.28 -11.66
C LYS A 71 18.77 6.41 -12.68
N ALA A 72 18.42 7.62 -12.26
CA ALA A 72 18.69 8.81 -13.07
C ALA A 72 20.19 8.83 -13.38
N TYR A 73 20.55 9.15 -14.63
CA TYR A 73 21.94 9.23 -15.04
C TYR A 73 22.66 10.26 -14.16
N ASP A 74 23.52 9.78 -13.27
CA ASP A 74 24.25 10.64 -12.35
C ASP A 74 25.65 10.92 -12.93
N HIS A 75 25.83 12.17 -13.36
CA HIS A 75 27.08 12.67 -13.95
C HIS A 75 28.28 12.62 -12.99
N SER A 76 28.05 12.42 -11.68
CA SER A 76 29.13 12.27 -10.70
C SER A 76 29.80 10.88 -10.70
N TYR A 77 29.18 9.87 -11.34
CA TYR A 77 29.69 8.49 -11.38
C TYR A 77 30.59 8.17 -12.59
N VAL A 78 31.21 9.18 -13.21
CA VAL A 78 32.02 9.02 -14.43
C VAL A 78 33.30 8.18 -14.22
N LYS A 79 33.72 7.87 -12.98
CA LYS A 79 35.00 7.15 -12.73
C LYS A 79 35.08 6.21 -11.51
N GLY A 80 33.98 5.67 -11.00
CA GLY A 80 34.12 4.73 -9.88
C GLY A 80 32.79 4.34 -9.28
N ARG A 81 32.32 3.16 -9.67
CA ARG A 81 31.03 2.59 -9.30
C ARG A 81 30.99 2.36 -7.78
N SER A 82 30.06 2.99 -7.07
CA SER A 82 29.41 2.24 -5.99
C SER A 82 28.38 1.36 -6.68
N LEU A 83 28.79 0.14 -7.03
CA LEU A 83 27.83 -0.94 -7.12
C LEU A 83 27.27 -1.04 -5.71
N ASP A 84 26.10 -0.45 -5.47
CA ASP A 84 25.28 -0.91 -4.36
C ASP A 84 25.21 -2.42 -4.54
N ASN A 85 25.75 -3.17 -3.58
CA ASN A 85 25.75 -4.62 -3.62
C ASN A 85 24.29 -5.06 -3.59
N TYR A 86 23.76 -5.23 -4.79
CA TYR A 86 22.41 -5.70 -5.01
C TYR A 86 22.39 -7.15 -4.57
N ASP A 87 21.78 -7.41 -3.42
CA ASP A 87 21.63 -8.75 -2.92
C ASP A 87 20.57 -9.49 -3.73
N GLU A 88 21.04 -10.21 -4.75
CA GLU A 88 20.18 -11.04 -5.59
C GLU A 88 19.48 -12.14 -4.81
N GLU A 89 20.09 -12.66 -3.74
CA GLU A 89 19.51 -13.71 -2.91
C GLU A 89 18.32 -13.17 -2.13
N TRP A 90 18.47 -12.00 -1.51
CA TRP A 90 17.36 -11.31 -0.84
C TRP A 90 16.19 -11.06 -1.79
N LEU A 91 16.46 -10.60 -3.02
CA LEU A 91 15.41 -10.39 -4.02
C LEU A 91 14.72 -11.71 -4.41
N LYS A 92 15.49 -12.79 -4.62
CA LYS A 92 14.93 -14.12 -4.91
C LYS A 92 13.98 -14.56 -3.80
N ILE A 93 14.36 -14.38 -2.53
CA ILE A 93 13.51 -14.70 -1.38
C ILE A 93 12.22 -13.86 -1.42
N LYS A 94 12.31 -12.54 -1.65
CA LYS A 94 11.11 -11.67 -1.74
C LYS A 94 10.20 -12.01 -2.92
N ASN A 95 10.78 -12.45 -4.03
CA ASN A 95 10.02 -12.89 -5.18
C ASN A 95 9.28 -14.21 -4.93
N LEU A 96 9.89 -15.14 -4.20
CA LEU A 96 9.24 -16.38 -3.75
C LEU A 96 8.10 -16.07 -2.77
N GLU A 97 8.35 -15.22 -1.78
CA GLU A 97 7.34 -14.78 -0.81
C GLU A 97 6.12 -14.13 -1.50
N TYR A 98 6.34 -13.33 -2.54
CA TYR A 98 5.26 -12.79 -3.37
C TYR A 98 4.50 -13.88 -4.12
N GLN A 99 5.19 -14.85 -4.72
CA GLN A 99 4.55 -15.95 -5.45
C GLN A 99 3.66 -16.79 -4.54
N GLU A 100 4.14 -17.14 -3.35
CA GLU A 100 3.38 -17.86 -2.34
C GLU A 100 2.13 -17.08 -1.91
N ALA A 101 2.27 -15.78 -1.64
CA ALA A 101 1.13 -14.91 -1.33
C ALA A 101 0.07 -14.93 -2.43
N ILE A 102 0.48 -14.89 -3.71
CA ILE A 102 -0.45 -14.99 -4.85
C ILE A 102 -1.12 -16.37 -4.91
N LEU A 103 -0.41 -17.47 -4.62
CA LEU A 103 -0.98 -18.81 -4.58
C LEU A 103 -2.05 -18.94 -3.49
N ILE A 104 -1.80 -18.39 -2.30
CA ILE A 104 -2.77 -18.35 -1.19
C ILE A 104 -4.03 -17.57 -1.60
N LEU A 105 -3.85 -16.40 -2.22
CA LEU A 105 -5.00 -15.62 -2.68
C LEU A 105 -5.82 -16.33 -3.76
N ARG A 106 -5.17 -17.11 -4.64
CA ARG A 106 -5.84 -17.90 -5.67
C ARG A 106 -6.61 -19.07 -5.08
N SER A 107 -6.04 -19.79 -4.11
CA SER A 107 -6.72 -20.91 -3.46
C SER A 107 -7.97 -20.47 -2.71
N CYS A 108 -7.96 -19.24 -2.17
CA CYS A 108 -9.08 -18.63 -1.46
C CYS A 108 -10.06 -17.87 -2.37
N LYS A 109 -9.88 -17.91 -3.70
CA LYS A 109 -10.69 -17.15 -4.69
C LYS A 109 -10.72 -15.63 -4.44
N ALA A 110 -9.82 -15.10 -3.62
CA ALA A 110 -9.76 -13.69 -3.25
C ALA A 110 -8.80 -12.86 -4.12
N PHE A 111 -8.03 -13.52 -5.00
CA PHE A 111 -6.99 -12.90 -5.83
C PHE A 111 -7.47 -11.64 -6.57
N SER A 112 -8.57 -11.71 -7.32
CA SER A 112 -9.05 -10.57 -8.11
C SER A 112 -9.41 -9.37 -7.22
N VAL A 113 -10.17 -9.62 -6.14
CA VAL A 113 -10.64 -8.57 -5.25
C VAL A 113 -9.49 -7.91 -4.49
N VAL A 114 -8.60 -8.72 -3.91
CA VAL A 114 -7.44 -8.22 -3.15
C VAL A 114 -6.46 -7.47 -4.04
N THR A 115 -6.16 -7.97 -5.24
CA THR A 115 -5.20 -7.32 -6.14
C THR A 115 -5.74 -6.02 -6.73
N ASN A 116 -7.02 -5.97 -7.10
CA ASN A 116 -7.66 -4.73 -7.55
C ASN A 116 -7.57 -3.64 -6.48
N LEU A 117 -7.91 -3.99 -5.23
CA LEU A 117 -7.87 -3.04 -4.13
C LEU A 117 -6.44 -2.62 -3.75
N CYS A 118 -5.56 -3.59 -3.52
CA CYS A 118 -4.24 -3.34 -2.94
C CYS A 118 -3.19 -2.93 -3.96
N LEU A 119 -3.19 -3.50 -5.18
CA LEU A 119 -2.14 -3.28 -6.16
C LEU A 119 -2.52 -2.20 -7.17
N PHE A 120 -3.75 -2.25 -7.66
CA PHE A 120 -4.21 -1.36 -8.72
C PHE A 120 -4.92 -0.11 -8.22
N ASN A 121 -5.11 0.02 -6.90
CA ASN A 121 -5.87 1.12 -6.28
C ASN A 121 -7.25 1.30 -6.94
N GLN A 122 -7.88 0.19 -7.32
CA GLN A 122 -9.22 0.16 -7.89
C GLN A 122 -10.20 -0.34 -6.84
N PHE A 123 -11.32 0.36 -6.69
CA PHE A 123 -12.42 -0.15 -5.90
C PHE A 123 -13.00 -1.39 -6.59
N PRO A 124 -13.38 -2.43 -5.82
CA PRO A 124 -14.24 -3.48 -6.33
C PRO A 124 -15.46 -2.85 -7.00
N ARG A 125 -15.93 -3.42 -8.13
CA ARG A 125 -17.03 -2.83 -8.91
C ARG A 125 -18.30 -2.66 -8.07
N SER A 126 -18.50 -3.57 -7.12
CA SER A 126 -19.55 -3.52 -6.10
C SER A 126 -19.53 -2.25 -5.24
N PHE A 127 -18.35 -1.62 -5.08
CA PHE A 127 -18.10 -0.52 -4.15
C PHE A 127 -18.04 0.86 -4.80
N SER A 128 -17.73 0.94 -6.09
CA SER A 128 -17.61 2.22 -6.83
C SER A 128 -18.91 3.03 -6.81
N TYR A 129 -20.07 2.35 -6.73
CA TYR A 129 -21.39 2.96 -6.59
C TYR A 129 -21.74 3.31 -5.14
N ALA A 130 -21.30 2.51 -4.17
CA ALA A 130 -21.62 2.70 -2.75
C ALA A 130 -20.90 3.89 -2.11
N LEU A 131 -19.76 4.32 -2.65
CA LEU A 131 -19.06 5.51 -2.19
C LEU A 131 -19.77 6.82 -2.57
N LYS A 132 -20.71 6.79 -3.51
CA LYS A 132 -21.45 7.98 -3.97
C LYS A 132 -22.81 8.17 -3.30
N GLN A 133 -23.33 7.16 -2.60
CA GLN A 133 -24.68 7.17 -2.02
C GLN A 133 -24.63 7.26 -0.48
N PRO A 134 -25.53 8.01 0.16
CA PRO A 134 -25.68 7.98 1.62
C PRO A 134 -26.13 6.59 2.10
N PHE A 135 -25.64 6.18 3.27
CA PHE A 135 -25.69 4.80 3.80
C PHE A 135 -27.10 4.17 3.91
N ASN A 136 -28.17 4.95 3.84
CA ASN A 136 -29.52 4.51 4.18
C ASN A 136 -30.27 3.76 3.06
N GLU A 137 -29.85 3.83 1.80
CA GLU A 137 -30.60 3.22 0.67
C GLU A 137 -30.05 1.86 0.19
N LEU A 138 -29.07 1.29 0.90
CA LEU A 138 -28.29 0.16 0.37
C LEU A 138 -28.82 -1.25 0.69
N LYS A 139 -29.98 -1.39 1.34
CA LYS A 139 -30.44 -2.68 1.89
C LYS A 139 -30.61 -3.81 0.87
N VAL A 140 -31.01 -3.52 -0.38
CA VAL A 140 -31.30 -4.57 -1.39
C VAL A 140 -30.09 -4.91 -2.26
N ILE A 141 -29.13 -4.00 -2.41
CA ILE A 141 -27.85 -4.30 -3.08
C ILE A 141 -26.83 -4.88 -2.08
N ALA A 142 -27.19 -5.02 -0.81
CA ALA A 142 -26.27 -5.45 0.24
C ALA A 142 -25.84 -6.92 0.10
N GLU A 143 -26.70 -7.83 -0.39
CA GLU A 143 -26.43 -9.27 -0.34
C GLU A 143 -25.30 -9.72 -1.27
N GLU A 144 -25.31 -9.34 -2.56
CA GLU A 144 -24.18 -9.63 -3.46
C GLU A 144 -22.89 -8.89 -3.03
N ARG A 145 -23.04 -7.74 -2.38
CA ARG A 145 -21.91 -6.92 -1.88
C ARG A 145 -21.26 -7.49 -0.63
N TYR A 146 -22.02 -8.17 0.21
CA TYR A 146 -21.51 -8.85 1.41
C TYR A 146 -20.49 -9.92 1.01
N ASN A 147 -20.74 -10.65 -0.07
CA ASN A 147 -19.85 -11.70 -0.55
C ASN A 147 -18.47 -11.16 -0.95
N GLU A 148 -18.37 -10.05 -1.67
CA GLU A 148 -17.06 -9.50 -2.07
C GLU A 148 -16.26 -8.96 -0.87
N ILE A 149 -16.93 -8.34 0.11
CA ILE A 149 -16.27 -7.83 1.31
C ILE A 149 -15.79 -8.99 2.18
N GLU A 150 -16.59 -10.03 2.34
CA GLU A 150 -16.20 -11.23 3.07
C GLU A 150 -15.02 -11.93 2.40
N VAL A 151 -15.04 -12.08 1.08
CA VAL A 151 -13.92 -12.62 0.29
C VAL A 151 -12.66 -11.75 0.45
N LEU A 152 -12.81 -10.43 0.44
CA LEU A 152 -11.70 -9.50 0.68
C LEU A 152 -11.10 -9.69 2.09
N LYS A 153 -11.93 -9.68 3.13
CA LYS A 153 -11.49 -9.85 4.52
C LYS A 153 -10.85 -11.20 4.75
N TYR A 154 -11.47 -12.27 4.23
CA TYR A 154 -10.93 -13.62 4.31
C TYR A 154 -9.56 -13.71 3.62
N GLY A 155 -9.43 -13.15 2.40
CA GLY A 155 -8.17 -13.14 1.66
C GLY A 155 -7.06 -12.36 2.38
N LEU A 156 -7.38 -11.16 2.90
CA LEU A 156 -6.41 -10.35 3.65
C LEU A 156 -6.06 -10.97 5.00
N GLY A 157 -7.00 -11.65 5.66
CA GLY A 157 -6.76 -12.42 6.89
C GLY A 157 -5.77 -13.56 6.65
N LYS A 158 -5.96 -14.34 5.57
CA LYS A 158 -5.03 -15.41 5.18
C LYS A 158 -3.63 -14.88 4.86
N LEU A 159 -3.54 -13.71 4.24
CA LEU A 159 -2.24 -13.05 4.04
C LEU A 159 -1.61 -12.57 5.34
N ALA A 160 -2.40 -12.02 6.27
CA ALA A 160 -1.90 -11.59 7.57
C ALA A 160 -1.32 -12.76 8.39
N GLU A 161 -1.98 -13.92 8.35
CA GLU A 161 -1.47 -15.19 8.91
C GLU A 161 -0.14 -15.57 8.26
N PHE A 162 -0.10 -15.61 6.92
CA PHE A 162 1.10 -15.99 6.16
C PHE A 162 2.30 -15.08 6.43
N PHE A 163 2.07 -13.76 6.49
CA PHE A 163 3.14 -12.80 6.78
C PHE A 163 3.54 -12.73 8.27
N GLY A 164 2.92 -13.54 9.14
CA GLY A 164 3.20 -13.52 10.58
C GLY A 164 2.86 -12.18 11.25
N ILE A 165 1.98 -11.38 10.64
CA ILE A 165 1.60 -10.06 11.19
C ILE A 165 0.77 -10.24 12.46
N ILE A 166 -0.01 -11.33 12.55
CA ILE A 166 -0.79 -11.69 13.73
C ILE A 166 0.15 -11.97 14.92
N ALA A 167 1.22 -12.74 14.71
CA ALA A 167 2.17 -13.10 15.76
C ALA A 167 2.90 -11.86 16.34
N ASN A 168 3.27 -10.89 15.50
CA ASN A 168 4.02 -9.71 15.95
C ASN A 168 3.18 -8.73 16.79
N ILE A 169 1.85 -8.79 16.72
CA ILE A 169 0.96 -7.89 17.48
C ILE A 169 0.79 -8.41 18.92
N ASP A 170 0.73 -9.72 19.11
CA ASP A 170 0.64 -10.31 20.45
C ASP A 170 1.90 -10.02 21.28
N TYR A 171 3.09 -10.07 20.67
CA TYR A 171 4.34 -9.65 21.32
C TYR A 171 4.39 -8.14 21.64
N ALA A 172 3.85 -7.28 20.76
CA ALA A 172 3.84 -5.84 21.00
C ALA A 172 2.86 -5.43 22.11
N ASN A 173 1.71 -6.10 22.20
CA ASN A 173 0.71 -5.83 23.25
C ASN A 173 1.16 -6.35 24.62
N GLN A 174 1.86 -7.49 24.68
CA GLN A 174 2.44 -8.00 25.94
C GLN A 174 3.52 -7.08 26.52
N ASN A 175 4.35 -6.46 25.67
CA ASN A 175 5.39 -5.53 26.10
C ASN A 175 4.87 -4.11 26.44
N SER A 176 3.60 -3.81 26.17
CA SER A 176 3.00 -2.50 26.49
C SER A 176 2.25 -2.49 27.83
N GLN A 177 2.12 -3.65 28.47
CA GLN A 177 1.47 -3.84 29.78
C GLN A 177 2.47 -4.14 30.90
N ALA A 178 3.76 -4.20 30.59
CA ALA A 178 4.88 -4.31 31.53
C ALA A 178 5.52 -2.93 31.74
#